data_AF-A0A430J758-F1
#
_entry.id   AF-A0A430J758-F1
#
_cell.length_a   1.000
_cell.length_b   1.000
_cell.length_c   1.000
_cell.angle_alpha   90.00
_cell.angle_beta   90.00
_cell.angle_gamma   90.00
#
_symmetry.space_group_name_H-M   'P 1'
#
loop_
_entity.id
_entity.type
_entity.pdbx_description
1 polymer ?
#
loop_
_entity_poly.entity_id
_entity_poly.type
_entity_poly.pdbx_seq_one_letter_code
_entity_poly.pdbx_strand_id
1 'polypeptide(L)' 'MQAITIKFKDKLIPVMNFTHKRSHMELLSSKLTELEYNFEFRRKLKMISMIEIIGDVAIFKYNDGTKLYLEVS' A
#
# COMPACT_ATOMS: atom_id res chain seq x y z
N MET A 1 7.34 14.45 5.75
CA MET A 1 6.72 13.10 5.72
C MET A 1 5.29 13.25 6.21
N GLN A 2 4.31 12.72 5.48
CA GLN A 2 2.95 12.64 5.97
C GLN A 2 2.63 11.16 6.23
N ALA A 3 2.32 10.85 7.48
CA ALA A 3 1.76 9.56 7.86
C ALA A 3 0.25 9.64 7.63
N ILE A 4 -0.25 8.83 6.70
CA ILE A 4 -1.66 8.76 6.34
C ILE A 4 -2.10 7.32 6.53
N THR A 5 -3.36 7.09 6.88
CA THR A 5 -3.91 5.74 7.02
C THR A 5 -4.83 5.44 5.84
N ILE A 6 -4.60 4.34 5.15
CA ILE A 6 -5.57 3.80 4.19
C ILE A 6 -6.45 2.78 4.91
N LYS A 7 -7.77 2.96 4.81
CA LYS A 7 -8.73 1.91 5.17
C LYS A 7 -8.95 1.03 3.95
N PHE A 8 -8.55 -0.24 4.04
CA PHE A 8 -8.85 -1.25 3.04
C PHE A 8 -9.64 -2.39 3.70
N LYS A 9 -10.92 -2.51 3.34
CA LYS A 9 -11.90 -3.36 4.04
C LYS A 9 -11.93 -3.04 5.54
N ASP A 10 -11.70 -4.03 6.38
CA ASP A 10 -11.69 -3.91 7.84
C ASP A 10 -10.30 -3.62 8.40
N LYS A 11 -9.28 -3.42 7.54
CA LYS A 11 -7.91 -3.17 7.95
C LYS A 11 -7.53 -1.71 7.73
N LEU A 12 -6.98 -1.10 8.78
CA LEU A 12 -6.29 0.19 8.70
C LEU A 12 -4.81 -0.08 8.47
N ILE A 13 -4.28 0.45 7.37
CA ILE A 13 -2.89 0.27 6.97
C ILE A 13 -2.18 1.63 7.04
N PRO A 14 -1.12 1.78 7.85
CA PRO A 14 -0.34 3.00 7.88
C PRO A 14 0.45 3.12 6.58
N VAL A 15 0.39 4.30 5.98
CA VAL A 15 1.07 4.67 4.74
C VAL A 15 1.98 5.86 5.00
N MET A 16 3.27 5.65 4.77
CA MET A 16 4.27 6.70 4.84
C MET A 16 4.50 7.23 3.42
N ASN A 17 3.97 8.42 3.15
CA ASN A 17 4.21 9.08 1.88
C ASN A 17 5.47 9.96 1.96
N PHE A 18 6.54 9.52 1.31
CA PHE A 18 7.76 10.29 1.15
C PHE A 18 7.71 11.20 -0.08
N THR A 19 6.76 10.96 -0.98
CA THR A 19 6.46 11.81 -2.14
C THR A 19 5.48 12.92 -1.74
N HIS A 20 5.64 14.13 -2.30
CA HIS A 20 4.76 15.28 -2.00
C HIS A 20 3.49 15.32 -2.86
N LYS A 21 3.32 14.34 -3.77
CA LYS A 21 2.17 14.24 -4.66
C LYS A 21 1.05 13.44 -4.00
N ARG A 22 -0.12 14.05 -3.92
CA ARG A 22 -1.36 13.44 -3.42
C ARG A 22 -1.93 12.38 -4.38
N SER A 23 -1.65 12.50 -5.67
CA SER A 23 -2.14 11.59 -6.72
C SER A 23 -1.74 10.12 -6.53
N HIS A 24 -0.54 9.85 -5.99
CA HIS A 24 -0.10 8.46 -5.77
C HIS A 24 -0.94 7.74 -4.70
N MET A 25 -1.56 8.47 -3.77
CA MET A 25 -2.48 7.86 -2.81
C MET A 25 -3.77 7.39 -3.48
N GLU A 26 -4.30 8.19 -4.41
CA GLU A 26 -5.49 7.84 -5.18
C GLU A 26 -5.19 6.65 -6.11
N LEU A 27 -4.03 6.65 -6.77
CA LEU A 27 -3.55 5.54 -7.60
C LEU A 27 -3.34 4.27 -6.77
N LEU A 28 -2.68 4.37 -5.61
CA LEU A 28 -2.51 3.24 -4.69
C LEU A 28 -3.88 2.69 -4.28
N SER A 29 -4.82 3.55 -3.88
CA SER A 29 -6.16 3.11 -3.50
C SER A 29 -6.89 2.42 -4.65
N SER A 30 -6.76 2.93 -5.88
CA SER A 30 -7.34 2.31 -7.08
C SER A 30 -6.73 0.93 -7.35
N LYS A 31 -5.40 0.80 -7.29
CA LYS A 31 -4.68 -0.47 -7.44
C LYS A 31 -5.06 -1.49 -6.37
N LEU A 32 -5.24 -1.05 -5.12
CA LEU A 32 -5.72 -1.92 -4.05
C LEU A 32 -7.12 -2.49 -4.35
N THR A 33 -8.00 -1.67 -4.93
CA THR A 33 -9.34 -2.10 -5.37
C THR A 33 -9.25 -3.09 -6.53
N GLU A 34 -8.36 -2.88 -7.51
CA GLU A 34 -8.13 -3.86 -8.59
C GLU A 34 -7.67 -5.23 -8.04
N LEU A 35 -6.80 -5.20 -7.03
CA LEU A 35 -6.27 -6.41 -6.38
C LEU A 35 -7.23 -7.02 -5.36
N GLU A 36 -8.42 -6.44 -5.16
CA GLU A 36 -9.36 -6.87 -4.12
C GLU A 36 -9.75 -8.34 -4.25
N TYR A 37 -9.96 -8.81 -5.49
CA TYR A 37 -10.38 -10.18 -5.78
C TYR A 37 -9.20 -11.15 -5.94
N ASN A 38 -7.96 -10.65 -5.94
CA ASN A 38 -6.77 -11.48 -6.06
C ASN A 38 -6.54 -12.25 -4.74
N PHE A 39 -6.61 -13.57 -4.80
CA PHE A 39 -6.49 -14.43 -3.62
C PHE A 39 -5.11 -14.33 -2.94
N GLU A 40 -4.04 -14.36 -3.73
CA GLU A 40 -2.67 -14.25 -3.25
C GLU A 40 -2.43 -12.90 -2.57
N PHE A 41 -2.92 -11.82 -3.18
CA PHE A 41 -2.84 -10.49 -2.60
C PHE A 41 -3.62 -10.42 -1.28
N ARG A 42 -4.87 -10.92 -1.21
CA ARG A 42 -5.65 -10.94 0.04
C ARG A 42 -4.96 -11.71 1.16
N ARG A 43 -4.28 -12.82 0.85
CA ARG A 43 -3.51 -13.59 1.82
C ARG A 43 -2.35 -12.74 2.37
N LYS A 44 -1.57 -12.12 1.48
CA LYS A 44 -0.45 -11.25 1.86
C LYS A 44 -0.92 -9.98 2.58
N LEU A 45 -2.07 -9.43 2.21
CA LEU A 45 -2.63 -8.21 2.80
C LEU A 45 -2.81 -8.33 4.32
N LYS A 46 -3.23 -9.52 4.79
CA LYS A 46 -3.35 -9.81 6.23
C LYS A 46 -2.03 -9.59 6.97
N MET A 47 -0.90 -9.87 6.32
CA MET A 47 0.44 -9.78 6.89
C MET A 47 1.13 -8.42 6.71
N ILE A 48 0.50 -7.47 6.00
CA ILE A 48 1.07 -6.12 5.83
C ILE A 48 1.20 -5.43 7.18
N SER A 49 2.38 -4.88 7.47
CA SER A 49 2.63 -3.97 8.58
C SER A 49 2.40 -2.52 8.17
N MET A 50 2.99 -2.09 7.06
CA MET A 50 2.92 -0.73 6.56
C MET A 50 3.21 -0.63 5.06
N ILE A 51 2.85 0.51 4.47
CA ILE A 51 3.17 0.85 3.08
C ILE A 51 4.04 2.10 3.06
N GLU A 52 5.08 2.11 2.24
CA GLU A 52 5.89 3.30 1.97
C GLU A 52 5.73 3.70 0.51
N ILE A 53 5.43 4.96 0.23
CA ILE A 53 5.44 5.50 -1.13
C ILE A 53 6.72 6.30 -1.32
N ILE A 54 7.56 5.86 -2.25
CA ILE A 54 8.85 6.47 -2.58
C ILE A 54 8.89 6.67 -4.10
N GLY A 55 8.94 7.93 -4.54
CA GLY A 55 8.82 8.25 -5.96
C GLY A 55 7.48 7.76 -6.50
N ASP A 56 7.53 6.93 -7.54
CA ASP A 56 6.38 6.32 -8.20
C ASP A 56 6.16 4.84 -7.79
N VAL A 57 6.75 4.40 -6.66
CA VAL A 57 6.63 3.01 -6.17
C VAL A 57 6.03 2.96 -4.77
N ALA A 58 5.02 2.11 -4.60
CA ALA A 58 4.48 1.70 -3.32
C ALA A 58 5.15 0.39 -2.85
N ILE A 59 5.77 0.45 -1.67
CA ILE A 59 6.49 -0.65 -1.04
C ILE A 59 5.64 -1.15 0.12
N PHE A 60 5.09 -2.34 -0.03
CA PHE A 60 4.36 -3.04 1.02
C PHE A 60 5.36 -3.79 1.89
N LYS A 61 5.42 -3.47 3.17
CA LYS A 61 6.22 -4.20 4.14
C LYS A 61 5.33 -5.21 4.85
N TYR A 62 5.85 -6.43 4.98
CA TYR A 62 5.17 -7.52 5.68
C TYR A 62 5.84 -7.79 7.03
N ASN A 63 5.09 -8.42 7.93
CA ASN A 63 5.57 -8.78 9.27
C ASN A 63 6.73 -9.78 9.25
N ASP A 64 6.88 -10.55 8.18
CA ASP A 64 7.97 -11.52 7.98
C ASP A 64 9.26 -10.88 7.43
N GLY A 65 9.27 -9.56 7.22
CA GLY A 65 10.40 -8.81 6.67
C GLY A 65 10.44 -8.77 5.14
N THR A 66 9.56 -9.49 4.45
CA THR A 66 9.48 -9.43 2.98
C THR A 66 8.89 -8.09 2.52
N LYS A 67 9.11 -7.76 1.25
CA LYS A 67 8.60 -6.53 0.60
C LYS A 67 7.95 -6.86 -0.74
N LEU A 68 6.83 -6.21 -1.03
CA LEU A 68 6.23 -6.19 -2.36
C LEU A 68 6.34 -4.77 -2.93
N TYR A 69 6.84 -4.67 -4.15
CA TYR A 69 6.96 -3.41 -4.87
C TYR A 69 5.83 -3.33 -5.90
N LEU A 70 5.12 -2.21 -5.89
CA LEU A 70 4.03 -1.92 -6.80
C LEU A 70 4.23 -0.54 -7.39
N GLU A 71 4.19 -0.43 -8.71
CA GLU A 71 4.26 0.85 -9.39
C GLU A 71 2.93 1.61 -9.24
N VAL A 72 3.02 2.91 -8.96
CA VAL A 72 1.91 3.85 -8.75
C VAL A 72 2.07 5.12 -9.61
N SER A 73 2.51 4.94 -10.86
CA SER A 73 2.63 5.98 -11.89
C SER A 73 1.43 6.06 -12.82
#